data_AF-A0A7Z9FYI1-F1
#
_entry.id   AF-A0A7Z9FYI1-F1
#
_cell.length_a   1.000
_cell.length_b   1.000
_cell.length_c   1.000
_cell.angle_alpha   90.00
_cell.angle_beta   90.00
_cell.angle_gamma   90.00
#
_symmetry.space_group_name_H-M   'P 1'
#
loop_
_entity.id
_entity.type
_entity.pdbx_description
1 polymer ?
#
loop_
_entity_poly.entity_id
_entity_poly.type
_entity_poly.pdbx_seq_one_letter_code
_entity_poly.pdbx_strand_id
1 'polypeptide(L)'
;MQDLQGLAMRSLRELLIDTIALQVEFIVERLQAVLPKILESASNPNHIRRQFFRVAESPMGFYALTDYVNFKGEGVLRSERYNGEGWGLLQVLELMSELNSNEAVREFVKCAERVLARRVENAPKEQVWLPGWRNRLRTYISDL
;
A
#
# COMPACT_ATOMS: atom_id res chain seq x y z
N MET A 1 -22.82 20.63 1.68
CA MET A 1 -23.70 19.44 1.70
C MET A 1 -24.67 19.39 0.52
N GLN A 2 -25.16 20.52 -0.01
CA GLN A 2 -26.09 20.59 -1.16
C GLN A 2 -25.53 20.03 -2.49
N ASP A 3 -24.22 19.90 -2.65
CA ASP A 3 -23.61 19.46 -3.92
C ASP A 3 -23.54 17.93 -4.09
N LEU A 4 -23.75 17.14 -3.02
CA LEU A 4 -23.67 15.67 -3.10
C LEU A 4 -24.74 15.04 -4.00
N GLN A 5 -25.85 15.74 -4.26
CA GLN A 5 -26.91 15.31 -5.18
C GLN A 5 -26.98 16.16 -6.46
N GLY A 6 -26.00 17.05 -6.67
CA GLY A 6 -25.86 17.82 -7.90
C GLY A 6 -25.71 16.91 -9.13
N LEU A 7 -26.03 17.44 -10.30
CA LEU A 7 -25.90 16.70 -11.57
C LEU A 7 -24.47 16.18 -11.75
N ALA A 8 -23.46 17.01 -11.49
CA ALA A 8 -22.05 16.62 -11.57
C ALA A 8 -21.72 15.41 -10.66
N MET A 9 -22.19 15.42 -9.41
CA MET A 9 -21.96 14.30 -8.48
C MET A 9 -22.74 13.04 -8.84
N ARG A 10 -23.87 13.14 -9.54
CA ARG A 10 -24.59 11.98 -10.08
C ARG A 10 -23.85 11.39 -11.28
N SER A 11 -23.48 12.23 -12.24
CA SER A 11 -22.71 11.79 -13.42
C SER A 11 -21.34 11.20 -13.05
N LEU A 12 -20.67 11.72 -12.02
CA LEU A 12 -19.44 11.12 -11.53
C LEU A 12 -19.67 9.71 -10.93
N ARG A 13 -20.76 9.51 -10.18
CA ARG A 13 -21.08 8.18 -9.63
C ARG A 13 -21.46 7.19 -10.73
N GLU A 14 -22.25 7.63 -11.70
CA GLU A 14 -22.59 6.84 -12.89
C GLU A 14 -21.33 6.42 -13.63
N LEU A 15 -20.43 7.37 -13.95
CA LEU A 15 -19.15 7.06 -14.57
C LEU A 15 -18.34 6.04 -13.77
N LEU A 16 -18.24 6.19 -12.45
CA LEU A 16 -17.50 5.27 -11.60
C LEU A 16 -18.14 3.89 -11.54
N ILE A 17 -19.47 3.78 -11.55
CA ILE A 17 -20.20 2.51 -11.55
C ILE A 17 -20.06 1.82 -12.91
N ASP A 18 -20.21 2.57 -14.00
CA ASP A 18 -20.18 2.05 -15.37
C ASP A 18 -18.77 1.60 -15.80
N THR A 19 -17.72 2.03 -15.07
CA THR A 19 -16.33 1.73 -15.39
C THR A 19 -15.62 0.88 -14.34
N ILE A 20 -16.33 0.24 -13.41
CA ILE A 20 -15.72 -0.60 -12.35
C ILE A 20 -14.75 -1.64 -12.95
N ALA A 21 -15.16 -2.32 -14.02
CA ALA A 21 -14.32 -3.34 -14.66
C ALA A 21 -12.98 -2.76 -15.14
N LEU A 22 -13.01 -1.62 -15.83
CA LEU A 22 -11.82 -0.93 -16.30
C LEU A 22 -10.95 -0.41 -15.14
N GLN A 23 -11.56 0.08 -14.07
CA GLN A 23 -10.84 0.53 -12.88
C GLN A 23 -10.09 -0.63 -12.22
N VAL A 24 -10.73 -1.81 -12.11
CA VAL A 24 -10.10 -3.02 -11.56
C VAL A 24 -8.95 -3.49 -12.44
N GLU A 25 -9.15 -3.54 -13.76
CA GLU A 25 -8.10 -3.92 -14.72
C GLU A 25 -6.89 -2.98 -14.61
N PHE A 26 -7.12 -1.67 -14.65
CA PHE A 26 -6.06 -0.67 -14.48
C PHE A 26 -5.31 -0.82 -13.16
N ILE A 27 -6.03 -1.09 -12.07
CA ILE A 27 -5.44 -1.32 -10.75
C ILE A 27 -4.51 -2.54 -10.76
N VAL A 28 -4.96 -3.65 -11.37
CA VAL A 28 -4.17 -4.88 -11.51
C VAL A 28 -2.92 -4.65 -12.35
N GLU A 29 -3.07 -4.06 -13.53
CA GLU A 29 -1.95 -3.73 -14.41
C GLU A 29 -0.93 -2.83 -13.72
N ARG A 30 -1.43 -1.80 -13.02
CA ARG A 30 -0.55 -0.89 -12.28
C ARG A 30 0.23 -1.63 -11.20
N LEU A 31 -0.41 -2.49 -10.40
CA LEU A 31 0.30 -3.25 -9.37
C LEU A 31 1.34 -4.21 -9.99
N GLN A 32 1.01 -4.87 -11.10
CA GLN A 32 1.96 -5.72 -11.83
C GLN A 32 3.17 -4.92 -12.32
N ALA A 33 2.97 -3.68 -12.77
CA ALA A 33 4.05 -2.79 -13.19
C ALA A 33 4.91 -2.24 -12.02
N VAL A 34 4.41 -2.28 -10.77
CA VAL A 34 5.19 -1.89 -9.58
C VAL A 34 6.28 -2.93 -9.28
N LEU A 35 5.95 -4.22 -9.37
CA LEU A 35 6.84 -5.30 -8.99
C LEU A 35 8.25 -5.21 -9.63
N PRO A 36 8.41 -5.08 -10.96
CA PRO A 36 9.74 -4.98 -11.56
C PRO A 36 10.54 -3.77 -11.04
N LYS A 37 9.89 -2.62 -10.82
CA LYS A 37 10.56 -1.40 -10.32
C LYS A 37 11.11 -1.57 -8.91
N ILE A 38 10.30 -2.16 -8.01
CA ILE A 38 10.74 -2.41 -6.63
C ILE A 38 11.83 -3.49 -6.57
N LEU A 39 11.80 -4.47 -7.48
CA LEU A 39 12.85 -5.50 -7.58
C LEU A 39 14.17 -4.92 -8.09
N GLU A 40 14.15 -4.04 -9.09
CA GLU A 40 15.34 -3.36 -9.60
C GLU A 40 15.98 -2.44 -8.54
N SER A 41 15.15 -1.85 -7.68
CA SER A 41 15.61 -0.94 -6.61
C SER A 41 16.06 -1.65 -5.33
N ALA A 42 15.79 -2.95 -5.19
CA ALA A 42 16.03 -3.70 -3.96
C ALA A 42 17.47 -4.20 -3.84
N SER A 43 18.03 -4.14 -2.63
CA SER A 43 19.31 -4.79 -2.31
C SER A 43 19.21 -6.32 -2.31
N ASN A 44 18.02 -6.86 -1.99
CA ASN A 44 17.73 -8.29 -2.03
C ASN A 44 16.43 -8.57 -2.81
N PRO A 45 16.46 -8.57 -4.16
CA PRO A 45 15.27 -8.76 -4.98
C PRO A 45 14.55 -10.10 -4.74
N ASN A 46 15.29 -11.17 -4.43
CA ASN A 46 14.70 -12.48 -4.13
C ASN A 46 13.83 -12.45 -2.88
N HIS A 47 14.26 -11.71 -1.85
CA HIS A 47 13.47 -11.49 -0.65
C HIS A 47 12.19 -10.71 -0.98
N ILE A 48 12.31 -9.58 -1.68
CA ILE A 48 11.16 -8.74 -2.04
C ILE A 48 10.14 -9.50 -2.88
N ARG A 49 10.59 -10.25 -3.88
CA ARG A 49 9.71 -11.10 -4.69
C ARG A 49 8.94 -12.09 -3.84
N ARG A 50 9.61 -12.77 -2.91
CA ARG A 50 8.99 -13.74 -2.00
C ARG A 50 7.94 -13.07 -1.10
N GLN A 51 8.26 -11.94 -0.49
CA GLN A 51 7.31 -11.25 0.39
C GLN A 51 6.12 -10.70 -0.40
N PHE A 52 6.36 -10.14 -1.58
CA PHE A 52 5.31 -9.64 -2.45
C PHE A 52 4.29 -10.73 -2.78
N PHE A 53 4.73 -11.89 -3.29
CA PHE A 53 3.82 -12.97 -3.65
C PHE A 53 3.16 -13.60 -2.44
N ARG A 54 3.86 -13.71 -1.30
CA ARG A 54 3.22 -14.21 -0.07
C ARG A 54 2.07 -13.33 0.38
N VAL A 55 2.21 -12.00 0.31
CA VAL A 55 1.09 -11.10 0.58
C VAL A 55 0.05 -11.23 -0.52
N ALA A 56 0.42 -11.16 -1.80
CA ALA A 56 -0.52 -11.18 -2.92
C ALA A 56 -1.43 -12.43 -2.97
N GLU A 57 -0.90 -13.58 -2.57
CA GLU A 57 -1.61 -14.88 -2.54
C GLU A 57 -2.47 -15.06 -1.27
N SER A 58 -2.35 -14.18 -0.29
CA SER A 58 -3.16 -14.22 0.93
C SER A 58 -4.54 -13.57 0.71
N PRO A 59 -5.58 -13.98 1.46
CA PRO A 59 -6.85 -13.26 1.47
C PRO A 59 -6.62 -11.79 1.85
N MET A 60 -7.31 -10.86 1.17
CA MET A 60 -7.10 -9.41 1.27
C MET A 60 -5.71 -8.88 0.83
N GLY A 61 -4.81 -9.76 0.41
CA GLY A 61 -3.43 -9.43 0.04
C GLY A 61 -3.30 -8.48 -1.14
N PHE A 62 -4.01 -8.77 -2.23
CA PHE A 62 -4.04 -7.92 -3.41
C PHE A 62 -4.57 -6.51 -3.09
N TYR A 63 -5.61 -6.44 -2.25
CA TYR A 63 -6.16 -5.16 -1.76
C TYR A 63 -5.11 -4.41 -0.93
N ALA A 64 -4.46 -5.07 0.03
CA ALA A 64 -3.44 -4.45 0.88
C ALA A 64 -2.26 -3.87 0.08
N LEU A 65 -1.74 -4.63 -0.89
CA LEU A 65 -0.63 -4.20 -1.76
C LEU A 65 -1.03 -3.00 -2.62
N THR A 66 -2.16 -3.11 -3.31
CA THR A 66 -2.71 -2.04 -4.14
C THR A 66 -2.94 -0.77 -3.33
N ASP A 67 -3.65 -0.89 -2.20
CA ASP A 67 -4.03 0.25 -1.38
C ASP A 67 -2.79 0.93 -0.83
N TYR A 68 -1.81 0.17 -0.33
CA TYR A 68 -0.57 0.74 0.18
C TYR A 68 0.21 1.50 -0.89
N VAL A 69 0.35 0.95 -2.10
CA VAL A 69 0.96 1.65 -3.24
C VAL A 69 0.22 2.94 -3.57
N ASN A 70 -1.12 2.92 -3.58
CA ASN A 70 -1.94 4.09 -3.86
C ASN A 70 -1.80 5.20 -2.80
N PHE A 71 -1.64 4.80 -1.55
CA PHE A 71 -1.62 5.70 -0.41
C PHE A 71 -0.22 6.22 -0.05
N LYS A 72 0.83 5.40 -0.20
CA LYS A 72 2.21 5.70 0.23
C LYS A 72 3.26 5.60 -0.85
N GLY A 73 2.93 5.05 -2.01
CA GLY A 73 3.85 4.91 -3.14
C GLY A 73 4.64 3.61 -3.12
N GLU A 74 5.41 3.42 -4.19
CA GLU A 74 6.20 2.21 -4.46
C GLU A 74 7.45 2.12 -3.57
N GLY A 75 8.02 3.27 -3.16
CA GLY A 75 9.22 3.35 -2.32
C GLY A 75 10.55 3.33 -3.09
N VAL A 76 10.50 3.58 -4.40
CA VAL A 76 11.67 3.58 -5.29
C VAL A 76 12.29 4.98 -5.48
N LEU A 77 11.52 6.05 -5.26
CA LEU A 77 12.00 7.42 -5.45
C LEU A 77 12.95 7.83 -4.32
N ARG A 78 14.13 8.35 -4.68
CA ARG A 78 15.11 8.86 -3.71
C ARG A 78 14.61 10.10 -2.96
N SER A 79 13.78 10.91 -3.61
CA SER A 79 13.13 12.08 -3.00
C SER A 79 12.09 11.71 -1.95
N GLU A 80 11.61 10.47 -1.93
CA GLU A 80 10.65 9.95 -0.95
C GLU A 80 11.37 9.23 0.20
N ARG A 81 12.39 9.89 0.76
CA ARG A 81 13.20 9.35 1.86
C ARG A 81 13.54 10.45 2.86
N TYR A 82 13.51 10.11 4.14
CA TYR A 82 14.15 10.91 5.18
C TYR A 82 15.35 10.15 5.70
N ASN A 83 16.52 10.79 5.77
CA ASN A 83 17.75 10.16 6.26
C ASN A 83 18.10 8.83 5.53
N GLY A 84 17.78 8.75 4.23
CA GLY A 84 17.98 7.53 3.43
C GLY A 84 16.88 6.46 3.59
N GLU A 85 15.96 6.65 4.53
CA GLU A 85 14.87 5.73 4.84
C GLU A 85 13.59 6.11 4.09
N GLY A 86 13.12 5.20 3.22
CA GLY A 86 11.85 5.35 2.52
C GLY A 86 10.65 4.86 3.34
N TRP A 87 9.46 5.05 2.79
CA TRP A 87 8.19 4.64 3.41
C TRP A 87 7.22 3.92 2.47
N GLY A 88 7.63 3.64 1.24
CA GLY A 88 6.78 2.98 0.25
C GLY A 88 6.76 1.47 0.39
N LEU A 89 6.09 0.80 -0.55
CA LEU A 89 5.91 -0.67 -0.53
C LEU A 89 7.23 -1.42 -0.36
N LEU A 90 8.29 -1.00 -1.08
CA LEU A 90 9.61 -1.61 -0.97
C LEU A 90 10.08 -1.74 0.48
N GLN A 91 10.01 -0.67 1.28
CA GLN A 91 10.49 -0.68 2.66
C GLN A 91 9.64 -1.53 3.59
N VAL A 92 8.34 -1.69 3.30
CA VAL A 92 7.48 -2.62 4.05
C VAL A 92 7.93 -4.06 3.79
N LEU A 93 8.12 -4.42 2.51
CA LEU A 93 8.56 -5.76 2.12
C LEU A 93 9.98 -6.07 2.60
N GLU A 94 10.90 -5.09 2.61
CA GLU A 94 12.24 -5.23 3.19
C GLU A 94 12.23 -5.56 4.68
N LEU A 95 11.22 -5.07 5.41
CA LEU A 95 11.11 -5.25 6.86
C LEU A 95 10.43 -6.57 7.27
N MET A 96 9.67 -7.18 6.35
CA MET A 96 9.04 -8.48 6.56
C MET A 96 10.09 -9.58 6.65
N SER A 97 9.94 -10.52 7.59
CA SER A 97 10.98 -11.52 7.88
C SER A 97 10.42 -12.90 8.25
N GLU A 98 9.17 -12.98 8.69
CA GLU A 98 8.53 -14.23 9.10
C GLU A 98 8.23 -15.08 7.86
N LEU A 99 8.14 -16.41 7.96
CA LEU A 99 7.93 -17.34 6.83
C LEU A 99 6.56 -18.02 6.84
N ASN A 100 5.73 -17.76 7.85
CA ASN A 100 4.41 -18.36 7.96
C ASN A 100 3.44 -17.71 6.97
N SER A 101 2.93 -18.50 6.02
CA SER A 101 2.00 -18.02 4.97
C SER A 101 0.68 -17.51 5.54
N ASN A 102 0.20 -18.10 6.64
CA ASN A 102 -1.14 -17.84 7.18
C ASN A 102 -1.29 -16.45 7.86
N GLU A 103 -0.20 -15.69 8.00
CA GLU A 103 -0.20 -14.39 8.68
C GLU A 103 0.42 -13.27 7.83
N ALA A 104 0.65 -13.50 6.54
CA ALA A 104 1.43 -12.57 5.71
C ALA A 104 0.85 -11.15 5.67
N VAL A 105 -0.48 -11.00 5.61
CA VAL A 105 -1.14 -9.68 5.64
C VAL A 105 -1.06 -9.04 7.03
N ARG A 106 -1.15 -9.83 8.12
CA ARG A 106 -0.98 -9.33 9.49
C ARG A 106 0.44 -8.81 9.70
N GLU A 107 1.45 -9.55 9.23
CA GLU A 107 2.84 -9.12 9.25
C GLU A 107 3.07 -7.89 8.36
N PHE A 108 2.47 -7.86 7.17
CA PHE A 108 2.53 -6.70 6.27
C PHE A 108 2.02 -5.44 6.98
N VAL A 109 0.87 -5.52 7.65
CA VAL A 109 0.32 -4.41 8.46
C VAL A 109 1.29 -4.00 9.57
N LYS A 110 1.82 -4.95 10.34
CA LYS A 110 2.81 -4.69 11.41
C LYS A 110 4.07 -3.99 10.87
N CYS A 111 4.58 -4.42 9.72
CA CYS A 111 5.74 -3.82 9.08
C CYS A 111 5.43 -2.43 8.52
N ALA A 112 4.25 -2.26 7.89
CA ALA A 112 3.78 -0.96 7.42
C ALA A 112 3.61 0.04 8.57
N GLU A 113 3.05 -0.37 9.71
CA GLU A 113 2.93 0.50 10.89
C GLU A 113 4.30 0.95 11.41
N ARG A 114 5.30 0.06 11.42
CA ARG A 114 6.69 0.40 11.80
C ARG A 114 7.32 1.38 10.82
N VAL A 115 7.17 1.15 9.52
CA VAL A 115 7.68 2.04 8.47
C VAL A 115 7.07 3.44 8.60
N LEU A 116 5.77 3.54 8.86
CA LEU A 116 5.08 4.82 9.03
C LEU A 116 5.41 5.52 10.35
N ALA A 117 5.60 4.77 11.44
CA ALA A 117 6.06 5.32 12.71
C ALA A 117 7.45 5.97 12.55
N ARG A 118 8.39 5.26 11.90
CA ARG A 118 9.72 5.78 11.58
C ARG A 118 9.69 7.00 10.68
N ARG A 119 8.79 7.04 9.69
CA ARG A 119 8.57 8.24 8.86
C ARG A 119 8.20 9.45 9.72
N VAL A 120 7.29 9.27 10.69
CA VAL A 120 6.85 10.33 11.60
C VAL A 120 7.97 10.74 12.56
N GLU A 121 8.79 9.81 13.04
CA GLU A 121 9.99 10.14 13.83
C GLU A 121 10.94 11.07 13.06
N ASN A 122 11.13 10.79 11.76
CA ASN A 122 11.94 11.62 10.87
C ASN A 122 11.24 12.94 10.45
N ALA A 123 9.90 13.02 10.52
CA ALA A 123 9.11 14.20 10.19
C ALA A 123 7.98 14.45 11.22
N PRO A 124 8.30 14.95 12.43
CA PRO A 124 7.35 14.99 13.57
C PRO A 124 6.05 15.75 13.29
N LYS A 125 6.06 16.71 12.35
CA LYS A 125 4.85 17.44 11.92
C LYS A 125 3.77 16.51 11.33
N GLU A 126 4.14 15.33 10.86
CA GLU A 126 3.21 14.34 10.30
C GLU A 126 2.51 13.46 11.36
N GLN A 127 2.84 13.62 12.64
CA GLN A 127 2.28 12.82 13.74
C GLN A 127 0.74 12.83 13.79
N VAL A 128 0.13 13.94 13.37
CA VAL A 128 -1.34 14.09 13.30
C VAL A 128 -2.00 13.09 12.33
N TRP A 129 -1.26 12.59 11.34
CA TRP A 129 -1.78 11.67 10.33
C TRP A 129 -1.62 10.19 10.70
N LEU A 130 -0.67 9.87 11.59
CA LEU A 130 -0.33 8.49 11.95
C LEU A 130 -1.54 7.67 12.46
N PRO A 131 -2.45 8.21 13.30
CA PRO A 131 -3.64 7.48 13.70
C PRO A 131 -4.53 7.08 12.52
N GLY A 132 -4.75 7.99 11.57
CA GLY A 132 -5.54 7.73 10.37
C GLY A 132 -4.90 6.68 9.45
N TRP A 133 -3.57 6.72 9.32
CA TRP A 133 -2.82 5.71 8.57
C TRP A 133 -2.92 4.33 9.20
N ARG A 134 -2.79 4.22 10.52
CA ARG A 134 -2.98 2.95 11.24
C ARG A 134 -4.40 2.42 11.08
N ASN A 135 -5.40 3.29 11.18
CA ASN A 135 -6.79 2.88 10.95
C ASN A 135 -7.01 2.34 9.54
N ARG A 136 -6.38 2.95 8.52
CA ARG A 136 -6.40 2.44 7.15
C ARG A 136 -5.74 1.06 7.04
N LEU A 137 -4.54 0.87 7.61
CA LEU A 137 -3.85 -0.43 7.57
C LEU A 137 -4.66 -1.54 8.27
N ARG A 138 -5.41 -1.21 9.32
CA ARG A 138 -6.25 -2.17 10.05
C ARG A 138 -7.40 -2.74 9.22
N THR A 139 -7.87 -2.05 8.17
CA THR A 139 -8.91 -2.58 7.28
C THR A 139 -8.43 -3.79 6.47
N TYR A 140 -7.12 -4.00 6.36
CA TYR A 140 -6.57 -5.14 5.63
C TYR A 140 -6.75 -6.46 6.40
N ILE A 141 -6.97 -6.36 7.71
CA ILE A 141 -7.08 -7.49 8.63
C ILE A 141 -8.43 -7.52 9.36
N SER A 142 -9.37 -6.65 9.01
CA SER A 142 -10.68 -6.57 9.68
C SER A 142 -11.55 -7.80 9.40
N ASP A 143 -11.34 -8.45 8.26
CA ASP A 143 -12.12 -9.58 7.77
C ASP A 143 -11.30 -10.90 7.78
N LEU A 144 -10.12 -10.90 8.43
CA LEU A 144 -9.22 -12.05 8.62
C LEU A 144 -9.31 -12.59 10.04
#